data_AF-A0A2X0R728-F1
#
_entry.id   AF-A0A2X0R728-F1
#
_cell.length_a   1.000
_cell.length_b   1.000
_cell.length_c   1.000
_cell.angle_alpha   90.00
_cell.angle_beta   90.00
_cell.angle_gamma   90.00
#
_symmetry.space_group_name_H-M   'P 1'
#
loop_
_entity.id
_entity.type
_entity.pdbx_description
1 polymer ?
#
loop_
_entity_poly.entity_id
_entity_poly.type
_entity_poly.pdbx_seq_one_letter_code
_entity_poly.pdbx_strand_id
1 'polypeptide(L)'
;MIESWIRGQRSLAETIGEWAFYAAFVLIVLALAKRFPYHLFIKTHKWISVAYLALAYHSAMLTKVEYWTQPVGWVLGVLLLGGSFAALLALTGRIGASRRVPGTIVGLTEYPALRVLETTVLLEPGWHGHAPGQFAFATSNRR
;
A
#
# COMPACT_ATOMS: atom_id res chain seq x y z
N MET A 1 -28.34 9.23 -19.22
CA MET A 1 -28.57 8.44 -17.99
C MET A 1 -27.31 8.37 -17.12
N ILE A 2 -26.16 7.96 -17.65
CA ILE A 2 -24.89 7.92 -16.90
C ILE A 2 -24.44 9.33 -16.47
N GLU A 3 -24.43 10.28 -17.39
CA GLU A 3 -23.98 11.64 -17.11
C GLU A 3 -24.85 12.39 -16.08
N SER A 4 -26.17 12.19 -16.12
CA SER A 4 -27.10 12.71 -15.11
C SER A 4 -26.88 12.09 -13.73
N TRP A 5 -26.50 10.80 -13.68
CA TRP A 5 -26.15 10.13 -12.44
C TRP A 5 -24.83 10.65 -11.86
N ILE A 6 -23.80 10.83 -12.69
CA ILE A 6 -22.51 11.44 -12.30
C ILE A 6 -22.73 12.85 -11.75
N ARG A 7 -23.56 13.67 -12.41
CA ARG A 7 -23.91 15.01 -11.90
C ARG A 7 -24.56 14.96 -10.52
N GLY A 8 -25.42 13.97 -10.25
CA GLY A 8 -26.03 13.78 -8.94
C GLY A 8 -25.04 13.42 -7.84
N GLN A 9 -23.92 12.78 -8.19
CA GLN A 9 -22.85 12.39 -7.25
C GLN A 9 -21.87 13.54 -6.96
N ARG A 10 -21.93 14.66 -7.70
CA ARG A 10 -20.90 15.69 -7.69
C ARG A 10 -20.67 16.32 -6.31
N SER A 11 -21.73 16.73 -5.63
CA SER A 11 -21.62 17.36 -4.29
C SER A 11 -21.05 16.40 -3.25
N LEU A 12 -21.45 15.13 -3.31
CA LEU A 12 -20.92 14.08 -2.44
C LEU A 12 -19.44 13.81 -2.75
N ALA A 13 -19.07 13.76 -4.03
CA ALA A 13 -17.68 13.59 -4.47
C ALA A 13 -16.78 14.75 -4.01
N GLU A 14 -17.25 16.00 -4.11
CA GLU A 14 -16.54 17.18 -3.60
C GLU A 14 -16.27 17.07 -2.09
N THR A 15 -17.30 16.73 -1.32
CA THR A 15 -17.20 16.55 0.14
C THR A 15 -16.23 15.44 0.51
N ILE A 16 -16.34 14.26 -0.12
CA ILE A 16 -15.42 13.14 0.11
C ILE A 16 -13.98 13.51 -0.23
N GLY A 17 -13.78 14.25 -1.32
CA GLY A 17 -12.45 14.71 -1.75
C GLY A 17 -11.78 15.60 -0.70
N GLU A 18 -12.51 16.56 -0.15
CA GLU A 18 -11.99 17.46 0.89
C GLU A 18 -11.56 16.69 2.14
N TRP A 19 -12.43 15.81 2.67
CA TRP A 19 -12.10 15.01 3.85
C TRP A 19 -10.94 14.04 3.59
N ALA A 20 -10.92 13.39 2.42
CA ALA A 20 -9.84 12.48 2.04
C ALA A 20 -8.51 13.22 1.89
N PHE A 21 -8.52 14.44 1.35
CA PHE A 21 -7.34 15.30 1.26
C PHE A 21 -6.77 15.64 2.63
N TYR A 22 -7.60 16.09 3.58
CA TYR A 22 -7.13 16.39 4.94
C TYR A 22 -6.59 15.14 5.66
N ALA A 23 -7.28 14.00 5.53
CA ALA A 23 -6.81 12.74 6.10
C ALA A 23 -5.46 12.31 5.50
N ALA A 24 -5.30 12.39 4.17
CA ALA A 24 -4.04 12.08 3.50
C ALA A 24 -2.92 13.03 3.93
N PHE A 25 -3.20 14.33 4.05
CA PHE A 25 -2.25 15.32 4.54
C PHE A 25 -1.73 14.97 5.95
N VAL A 26 -2.64 14.65 6.88
CA VAL A 26 -2.26 14.22 8.24
C VAL A 26 -1.37 12.97 8.19
N LEU A 27 -1.74 11.96 7.39
CA LEU A 27 -0.95 10.73 7.24
C LEU A 27 0.45 10.99 6.66
N ILE A 28 0.58 11.93 5.72
CA ILE A 28 1.87 12.34 5.15
C ILE A 28 2.74 13.04 6.22
N VAL A 29 2.16 13.95 7.01
CA VAL A 29 2.88 14.61 8.11
C VAL A 29 3.37 13.59 9.14
N LEU A 30 2.52 12.63 9.52
CA LEU A 30 2.92 11.54 10.42
C LEU A 30 4.02 10.66 9.82
N ALA A 31 4.01 10.42 8.51
CA ALA A 31 5.04 9.64 7.82
C ALA A 31 6.41 10.33 7.80
N LEU A 32 6.44 11.66 7.75
CA LEU A 32 7.68 12.45 7.72
C LEU A 32 8.24 12.73 9.13
N ALA A 33 7.43 12.60 10.17
CA ALA A 33 7.85 12.85 11.54
C ALA A 33 8.84 11.77 12.06
N LYS A 34 10.12 12.14 12.21
CA LYS A 34 11.19 11.24 12.70
C LYS A 34 10.94 10.62 14.08
N ARG A 35 10.14 11.26 14.93
CA ARG A 35 9.80 10.78 16.29
C ARG A 35 8.57 9.87 16.30
N PHE A 36 7.87 9.72 15.18
CA PHE A 36 6.68 8.89 15.13
C PHE A 36 7.08 7.40 15.17
N PRO A 37 6.60 6.62 16.15
CA PRO A 37 7.10 5.27 16.37
C PRO A 37 6.70 4.34 15.24
N TYR A 38 7.65 3.52 14.79
CA TYR A 38 7.52 2.67 13.60
C TYR A 38 6.31 1.70 13.65
N HIS A 39 6.00 1.16 14.83
CA HIS A 39 4.87 0.24 14.98
C HIS A 39 3.50 0.93 14.82
N LEU A 40 3.38 2.23 15.15
CA LEU A 40 2.18 3.01 14.85
C LEU A 40 2.17 3.43 13.39
N PHE A 41 3.33 3.82 12.84
CA PHE A 41 3.47 4.15 11.42
C PHE A 41 2.93 3.05 10.50
N ILE A 42 3.31 1.79 10.71
CA ILE A 42 2.79 0.68 9.89
C ILE A 42 1.25 0.61 9.94
N LYS A 43 0.66 0.84 11.12
CA LYS A 43 -0.80 0.77 11.31
C LYS A 43 -1.52 1.98 10.68
N THR A 44 -1.01 3.19 10.90
CA THR A 44 -1.63 4.41 10.39
C THR A 44 -1.44 4.57 8.89
N HIS A 45 -0.24 4.25 8.38
CA HIS A 45 0.09 4.40 6.96
C HIS A 45 -0.81 3.53 6.07
N LYS A 46 -1.29 2.38 6.56
CA LYS A 46 -2.25 1.53 5.82
C LYS A 46 -3.53 2.30 5.41
N TRP A 47 -3.95 3.29 6.19
CA TRP A 47 -5.14 4.10 5.88
C TRP A 47 -4.97 4.98 4.64
N ILE A 48 -3.75 5.20 4.16
CA ILE A 48 -3.53 5.92 2.89
C ILE A 48 -4.19 5.20 1.70
N SER A 49 -4.32 3.87 1.78
CA SER A 49 -5.02 3.08 0.76
C SER A 49 -6.53 3.37 0.74
N VAL A 50 -7.13 3.62 1.91
CA VAL A 50 -8.55 4.02 2.01
C VAL A 50 -8.73 5.44 1.46
N ALA A 51 -7.86 6.36 1.86
CA ALA A 51 -7.86 7.73 1.33
C ALA A 51 -7.69 7.75 -0.20
N TYR A 52 -6.81 6.91 -0.75
CA TYR A 52 -6.64 6.76 -2.19
C TYR A 52 -7.93 6.33 -2.89
N LEU A 53 -8.65 5.32 -2.37
CA LEU A 53 -9.91 4.86 -2.97
C LEU A 53 -10.98 5.96 -2.98
N ALA A 54 -11.06 6.74 -1.90
CA ALA A 54 -11.94 7.91 -1.81
C ALA A 54 -11.56 8.99 -2.85
N LEU A 55 -10.27 9.28 -3.00
CA LEU A 55 -9.75 10.23 -3.99
C LEU A 55 -9.90 9.72 -5.43
N ALA A 56 -9.83 8.41 -5.65
CA ALA A 56 -10.07 7.79 -6.95
C ALA A 56 -11.54 7.92 -7.37
N TYR A 57 -12.46 7.67 -6.44
CA TYR A 57 -13.88 7.95 -6.64
C TYR A 57 -14.14 9.44 -6.92
N HIS A 58 -13.60 10.33 -6.09
CA HIS A 58 -13.68 11.78 -6.27
C HIS A 58 -13.23 12.18 -7.68
N SER A 59 -12.06 11.71 -8.10
CA SER A 59 -11.48 11.99 -9.42
C SER A 59 -12.37 11.47 -10.54
N ALA A 60 -12.88 10.24 -10.42
CA ALA A 60 -13.74 9.64 -11.44
C ALA A 60 -15.06 10.39 -11.63
N MET A 61 -15.66 10.89 -10.54
CA MET A 61 -16.93 11.61 -10.58
C MET A 61 -16.81 13.06 -11.05
N LEU A 62 -15.69 13.73 -10.74
CA LEU A 62 -15.47 15.14 -11.12
C LEU A 62 -14.78 15.30 -12.48
N THR A 63 -14.19 14.25 -13.02
CA THR A 63 -13.60 14.28 -14.36
C THR A 63 -14.69 14.50 -15.41
N LYS A 64 -14.45 15.46 -16.30
CA LYS A 64 -15.32 15.76 -17.43
C LYS A 64 -15.56 14.53 -18.30
N VAL A 65 -16.81 14.28 -18.68
CA VAL A 65 -17.17 13.06 -19.42
C VAL A 65 -16.44 13.01 -20.76
N GLU A 66 -16.20 14.16 -21.38
CA GLU A 66 -15.49 14.30 -22.65
C GLU A 66 -14.02 13.89 -22.56
N TYR A 67 -13.42 13.88 -21.37
CA TYR A 67 -12.02 13.47 -21.22
C TYR A 67 -11.83 11.97 -21.32
N TRP A 68 -12.84 11.16 -21.04
CA TRP A 68 -12.75 9.69 -21.12
C TRP A 68 -12.58 9.17 -22.55
N THR A 69 -12.92 9.96 -23.56
CA THR A 69 -12.68 9.66 -24.98
C THR A 69 -11.33 10.19 -25.47
N GLN A 70 -10.59 10.92 -24.62
CA GLN A 70 -9.29 11.49 -24.93
C GLN A 70 -8.16 10.67 -24.29
N PRO A 71 -6.93 10.72 -24.84
CA PRO A 71 -5.78 10.00 -24.27
C PRO A 71 -5.54 10.29 -22.79
N VAL A 72 -5.79 11.51 -22.34
CA VAL A 72 -5.66 11.89 -20.92
C VAL A 72 -6.62 11.10 -20.01
N GLY A 73 -7.85 10.84 -20.45
CA GLY A 73 -8.81 10.04 -19.69
C GLY A 73 -8.43 8.57 -19.64
N TRP A 74 -7.76 8.05 -20.68
CA TRP A 74 -7.26 6.67 -20.66
C TRP A 74 -6.12 6.50 -19.66
N VAL A 75 -5.16 7.43 -19.67
CA VAL A 75 -4.07 7.45 -18.68
C VAL A 75 -4.64 7.57 -17.27
N LEU A 76 -5.59 8.48 -17.05
CA LEU A 76 -6.28 8.61 -15.77
C LEU A 76 -6.96 7.31 -15.37
N GLY A 77 -7.72 6.69 -16.27
CA GLY A 77 -8.42 5.42 -16.01
C GLY A 77 -7.47 4.29 -15.59
N VAL A 78 -6.35 4.14 -16.30
CA VAL A 78 -5.31 3.15 -15.96
C VAL A 78 -4.72 3.43 -14.57
N LEU A 79 -4.41 4.68 -14.25
CA LEU A 79 -3.87 5.06 -12.94
C LEU A 79 -4.89 4.80 -11.82
N LEU A 80 -6.14 5.20 -12.02
CA LEU A 80 -7.21 5.00 -11.04
C LEU A 80 -7.45 3.51 -10.78
N LEU A 81 -7.56 2.70 -11.84
CA LEU A 81 -7.78 1.24 -11.72
C LEU A 81 -6.57 0.53 -11.12
N GLY A 82 -5.36 0.82 -11.60
CA GLY A 82 -4.12 0.22 -11.12
C GLY A 82 -3.87 0.53 -9.64
N GLY A 83 -4.03 1.80 -9.25
CA GLY A 83 -3.92 2.20 -7.85
C GLY A 83 -5.04 1.63 -6.97
N SER A 84 -6.27 1.51 -7.50
CA SER A 84 -7.39 0.91 -6.75
C SER A 84 -7.14 -0.57 -6.50
N PHE A 85 -6.64 -1.30 -7.50
CA PHE A 85 -6.23 -2.69 -7.35
C PHE A 85 -5.10 -2.85 -6.32
N ALA A 86 -4.07 -2.00 -6.40
CA ALA A 86 -2.98 -1.99 -5.43
C ALA A 86 -3.46 -1.68 -4.01
N ALA A 87 -4.37 -0.71 -3.84
CA ALA A 87 -4.97 -0.35 -2.56
C ALA A 87 -5.77 -1.53 -1.97
N LEU A 88 -6.55 -2.24 -2.79
CA LEU A 88 -7.28 -3.43 -2.35
C LEU A 88 -6.33 -4.57 -1.94
N LEU A 89 -5.26 -4.81 -2.69
CA LEU A 89 -4.22 -5.79 -2.31
C LEU A 89 -3.55 -5.42 -0.98
N ALA A 90 -3.24 -4.14 -0.77
CA ALA A 90 -2.67 -3.64 0.47
C ALA A 90 -3.63 -3.78 1.66
N LEU A 91 -4.89 -3.40 1.48
CA LEU A 91 -5.92 -3.47 2.53
C LEU A 91 -6.21 -4.91 2.96
N THR A 92 -6.28 -5.83 1.99
CA THR A 92 -6.49 -7.26 2.23
C THR A 92 -5.24 -8.00 2.69
N GLY A 93 -4.07 -7.34 2.77
CA GLY A 93 -2.83 -7.95 3.22
C GLY A 93 -2.26 -9.00 2.26
N ARG A 94 -2.72 -9.01 1.00
CA ARG A 94 -2.34 -10.02 -0.01
C ARG A 94 -1.01 -9.72 -0.70
N ILE A 95 -0.39 -8.56 -0.43
CA ILE A 95 0.92 -8.20 -0.97
C ILE A 95 1.95 -9.27 -0.57
N GLY A 96 2.44 -9.98 -1.60
CA GLY A 96 3.45 -11.04 -1.46
C GLY A 96 3.02 -12.25 -0.63
N ALA A 97 1.72 -12.42 -0.33
CA ALA A 97 1.25 -13.48 0.56
C ALA A 97 1.58 -14.90 0.05
N SER A 98 1.52 -15.12 -1.26
CA SER A 98 1.89 -16.39 -1.90
C SER A 98 3.40 -16.67 -1.94
N ARG A 99 4.23 -15.67 -1.65
CA ARG A 99 5.71 -15.75 -1.68
C ARG A 99 6.32 -15.83 -0.27
N ARG A 100 5.51 -16.12 0.74
CA ARG A 100 5.97 -16.29 2.12
C ARG A 100 6.16 -17.78 2.39
N VAL A 101 7.33 -18.13 2.88
CA VAL A 101 7.65 -19.49 3.34
C VAL A 101 7.94 -19.39 4.84
N PRO A 102 7.25 -20.18 5.69
CA PRO A 102 7.57 -20.22 7.10
C PRO A 102 8.96 -20.83 7.32
N GLY A 103 9.56 -20.53 8.46
CA GLY A 103 10.84 -21.11 8.84
C GLY A 103 11.08 -20.99 10.33
N THR A 104 11.95 -21.84 10.84
CA THR A 104 12.35 -21.90 12.25
C THR A 104 13.78 -21.40 12.37
N ILE A 105 14.01 -20.46 13.28
CA ILE A 105 15.38 -20.05 13.63
C ILE A 105 16.02 -21.21 14.39
N VAL A 106 17.07 -21.78 13.82
CA VAL A 106 17.81 -22.93 14.39
C VAL A 106 19.19 -22.53 14.92
N GLY A 107 19.64 -21.30 14.65
CA GLY A 107 20.90 -20.78 15.15
C GLY A 107 20.96 -19.26 15.14
N LEU A 108 21.63 -18.72 16.15
CA LEU A 108 21.95 -17.30 16.28
C LEU A 108 23.40 -17.19 16.71
N THR A 109 24.21 -16.45 15.94
CA THR A 109 25.61 -16.17 16.27
C THR A 109 25.80 -14.67 16.28
N GLU A 110 26.13 -14.13 17.44
CA GLU A 110 26.45 -12.71 17.59
C GLU A 110 27.95 -12.48 17.39
N TYR A 111 28.29 -11.44 16.63
CA TYR A 111 29.65 -10.95 16.46
C TYR A 111 29.74 -9.53 17.03
N PRO A 112 29.99 -9.36 18.34
CA PRO A 112 29.88 -8.06 19.01
C PRO A 112 30.82 -7.00 18.45
N ALA A 113 32.05 -7.38 18.10
CA ALA A 113 33.04 -6.48 17.52
C ALA A 113 32.59 -5.86 16.19
N LEU A 114 31.74 -6.56 15.44
CA LEU A 114 31.19 -6.10 14.15
C LEU A 114 29.77 -5.55 14.29
N ARG A 115 29.11 -5.71 15.45
CA ARG A 115 27.69 -5.45 15.67
C ARG A 115 26.80 -6.18 14.64
N VAL A 116 27.17 -7.42 14.32
CA VAL A 116 26.47 -8.29 13.36
C VAL A 116 25.81 -9.45 14.10
N LEU A 117 24.60 -9.81 13.66
CA LEU A 117 23.91 -11.02 14.05
C LEU A 117 23.77 -11.92 12.82
N GLU A 118 24.35 -13.11 12.88
CA GLU A 118 24.07 -14.18 11.94
C GLU A 118 22.86 -14.99 12.43
N THR A 119 21.93 -15.27 11.54
CA THR A 119 20.70 -16.01 11.83
C THR A 119 20.57 -17.16 10.84
N THR A 120 20.58 -18.38 11.36
CA THR A 120 20.35 -19.59 10.56
C THR A 120 18.88 -19.95 10.65
N VAL A 121 18.18 -19.88 9.52
CA VAL A 121 16.75 -20.18 9.42
C VAL A 121 16.56 -21.46 8.60
N LEU A 122 15.97 -22.47 9.23
CA LEU A 122 15.51 -23.67 8.55
C LEU A 122 14.14 -23.37 7.92
N LEU A 123 14.08 -23.32 6.59
CA LEU A 123 12.85 -23.05 5.85
C LEU A 123 11.99 -24.31 5.74
N GLU A 124 10.68 -24.14 5.87
CA GLU A 124 9.70 -25.18 5.57
C GLU A 124 9.63 -25.48 4.05
N PRO A 125 9.00 -26.60 3.64
CA PRO A 125 8.76 -26.87 2.22
C PRO A 125 8.03 -25.72 1.52
N GLY A 126 8.38 -25.47 0.24
CA GLY A 126 7.80 -24.38 -0.56
C GLY A 126 8.78 -23.25 -0.91
N TRP A 127 10.02 -23.32 -0.43
CA TRP A 127 11.08 -22.43 -0.88
C TRP A 127 11.65 -22.88 -2.23
N HIS A 128 11.54 -22.01 -3.25
CA HIS A 128 12.04 -22.30 -4.61
C HIS A 128 13.55 -22.11 -4.79
N GLY A 129 14.29 -21.78 -3.72
CA GLY A 129 15.70 -21.41 -3.82
C GLY A 129 15.91 -19.92 -4.09
N HIS A 130 17.18 -19.53 -4.22
CA HIS A 130 17.60 -18.18 -4.58
C HIS A 130 18.88 -18.22 -5.43
N ALA A 131 19.13 -17.14 -6.16
CA ALA A 131 20.38 -16.90 -6.87
C ALA A 131 21.33 -16.02 -6.03
N PRO A 132 22.66 -16.10 -6.24
CA PRO A 132 23.61 -15.21 -5.58
C PRO A 132 23.26 -13.73 -5.82
N GLY A 133 23.34 -12.92 -4.76
CA GLY A 133 23.00 -11.50 -4.78
C GLY A 133 21.52 -11.18 -4.54
N GLN A 134 20.64 -12.18 -4.40
CA GLN A 134 19.26 -11.97 -3.97
C GLN A 134 19.15 -11.75 -2.45
N PHE A 135 18.09 -11.07 -2.04
CA PHE A 135 17.77 -10.82 -0.63
C PHE A 135 16.31 -11.20 -0.34
N ALA A 136 16.02 -11.48 0.93
CA ALA A 136 14.70 -11.81 1.41
C ALA A 136 14.23 -10.82 2.48
N PHE A 137 12.92 -10.64 2.60
CA PHE A 137 12.31 -9.97 3.75
C PHE A 137 12.01 -11.01 4.82
N ALA A 138 12.58 -10.84 6.01
CA ALA A 138 12.33 -11.71 7.15
C ALA A 138 11.48 -10.98 8.20
N THR A 139 10.51 -11.69 8.79
CA THR A 139 9.75 -11.21 9.96
C THR A 139 9.78 -12.31 11.02
N SER A 140 10.31 -12.00 12.20
CA SER A 140 10.36 -12.91 13.35
C SER A 140 9.33 -12.57 14.42
N ASN A 141 8.67 -11.40 14.32
CA ASN A 141 7.65 -10.95 15.25
C ASN A 141 6.30 -10.86 14.52
N ARG A 142 5.37 -11.77 14.86
CA ARG A 142 3.94 -11.63 14.50
C ARG A 142 3.31 -10.64 15.47
N ARG A 143 3.30 -9.35 15.10
CA ARG A 143 2.43 -8.33 15.70
C ARG A 143 1.56 -7.71 14.63
#